data_AF-A0A5J4RN07-F1
#
_entry.id   AF-A0A5J4RN07-F1
#
_cell.length_a   1.000
_cell.length_b   1.000
_cell.length_c   1.000
_cell.angle_alpha   90.00
_cell.angle_beta   90.00
_cell.angle_gamma   90.00
#
_symmetry.space_group_name_H-M   'P 1'
#
loop_
_entity.id
_entity.type
_entity.pdbx_description
1 polymer ?
#
loop_
_entity_poly.entity_id
_entity_poly.type
_entity_poly.pdbx_seq_one_letter_code
_entity_poly.pdbx_strand_id
1 'polypeptide(L)'
;MNFQSLGDSNSVNKAIQIELSAHKDHLYKAWSSNRPYYREKYEGIKRIKSFISWLWFKIQESIWGNGESLSKLLITCFCLLFLMTLIDGLLFNDWSIREFLIVIKSMLSTFLGIENHDYPNLYLSIIAICKFIGFSLFMSVLIKKINRR
;
A
#
# COMPACT_ATOMS: atom_id res chain seq x y z
N MET A 1 -25.28 18.76 -2.17
CA MET A 1 -25.53 18.10 -3.48
C MET A 1 -24.73 16.82 -3.52
N ASN A 2 -25.32 15.72 -3.98
CA ASN A 2 -24.61 14.44 -4.15
C ASN A 2 -24.01 14.40 -5.57
N PHE A 3 -22.69 14.45 -5.68
CA PHE A 3 -22.00 14.43 -6.98
C PHE A 3 -22.13 13.07 -7.70
N GLN A 4 -22.34 11.99 -6.94
CA GLN A 4 -22.52 10.65 -7.49
C GLN A 4 -23.80 10.54 -8.33
N SER A 5 -24.88 11.20 -7.90
CA SER A 5 -26.16 11.20 -8.62
C SER A 5 -26.16 12.05 -9.89
N LEU A 6 -25.14 12.89 -10.09
CA LEU A 6 -24.98 13.75 -11.27
C LEU A 6 -24.08 13.13 -12.35
N GLY A 7 -23.53 11.93 -12.11
CA GLY A 7 -22.61 11.26 -13.05
C GLY A 7 -21.23 11.94 -13.19
N ASP A 8 -20.95 12.99 -12.40
CA ASP A 8 -19.68 13.71 -12.48
C ASP A 8 -18.59 13.00 -11.66
N SER A 9 -18.04 11.95 -12.25
CA SER A 9 -16.95 11.15 -11.66
C SER A 9 -15.71 11.97 -11.31
N ASN A 10 -15.45 13.09 -11.99
CA ASN A 10 -14.31 13.97 -11.70
C ASN A 10 -14.52 14.75 -10.40
N SER A 11 -15.70 15.31 -10.20
CA SER A 11 -16.06 16.01 -8.96
C SER A 11 -16.11 15.06 -7.76
N VAL A 12 -16.59 13.83 -7.96
CA VAL A 12 -16.53 12.78 -6.94
C VAL A 12 -15.09 12.47 -6.53
N ASN A 13 -14.19 12.24 -7.49
CA ASN A 13 -12.79 11.94 -7.20
C ASN A 13 -12.09 13.09 -6.45
N LYS A 14 -12.37 14.35 -6.82
CA LYS A 14 -11.84 15.54 -6.12
C LYS A 14 -12.36 15.62 -4.68
N ALA A 15 -13.66 15.42 -4.46
CA ALA A 15 -14.24 15.43 -3.13
C ALA A 15 -13.60 14.38 -2.22
N ILE A 16 -13.37 13.16 -2.74
CA ILE A 16 -12.70 12.08 -2.00
C ILE A 16 -11.26 12.47 -1.65
N GLN A 17 -10.51 13.11 -2.55
CA GLN A 17 -9.16 13.57 -2.25
C GLN A 17 -9.14 14.63 -1.12
N ILE A 18 -10.12 15.54 -1.11
CA ILE A 18 -10.29 16.54 -0.05
C ILE A 18 -10.66 15.86 1.28
N GLU A 19 -11.54 14.86 1.25
CA GLU A 19 -11.91 14.09 2.44
C GLU A 19 -10.72 13.33 3.03
N LEU A 20 -9.94 12.66 2.17
CA LEU A 20 -8.74 11.93 2.58
C LEU A 20 -7.68 12.87 3.18
N SER A 21 -7.49 14.07 2.62
CA SER A 21 -6.54 15.05 3.15
C SER A 21 -7.01 15.61 4.50
N ALA A 22 -8.30 15.97 4.61
CA ALA A 22 -8.89 16.44 5.87
C ALA A 22 -8.83 15.37 6.96
N HIS A 23 -9.07 14.10 6.62
CA HIS A 23 -8.98 12.99 7.56
C HIS A 23 -7.55 12.78 8.08
N LYS A 24 -6.56 12.81 7.17
CA LYS A 24 -5.13 12.73 7.53
C LYS A 24 -4.74 13.85 8.48
N ASP A 25 -5.15 15.08 8.18
CA ASP A 25 -4.87 16.27 9.00
C ASP A 25 -5.53 16.18 10.36
N HIS A 26 -6.77 15.69 10.42
CA HIS A 26 -7.48 15.47 11.67
C HIS A 26 -6.75 14.43 12.54
N LEU A 27 -6.36 13.29 11.97
CA LEU A 27 -5.59 12.27 12.70
C LEU A 27 -4.25 12.82 13.21
N TYR A 28 -3.53 13.56 12.35
CA TYR A 28 -2.27 14.21 12.74
C TYR A 28 -2.47 15.18 13.90
N LYS A 29 -3.48 16.06 13.83
CA LYS A 29 -3.80 17.02 14.89
C LYS A 29 -4.25 16.32 16.17
N ALA A 30 -5.02 15.25 16.07
CA ALA A 30 -5.50 14.49 17.22
C ALA A 30 -4.35 13.90 18.06
N TRP A 31 -3.25 13.46 17.43
CA TRP A 31 -2.12 12.93 18.19
C TRP A 31 -1.07 13.99 18.58
N SER A 32 -0.80 14.98 17.72
CA SER A 32 0.32 15.93 17.89
C SER A 32 -0.09 17.30 18.46
N SER A 33 -1.28 17.81 18.15
CA SER A 33 -1.62 19.22 18.39
C SER A 33 -1.75 19.60 19.86
N ASN A 34 -1.17 20.73 20.26
CA ASN A 34 -1.27 21.29 21.61
C ASN A 34 -2.54 22.14 21.85
N ARG A 35 -3.47 22.24 20.89
CA ARG A 35 -4.67 23.08 21.06
C ARG A 35 -5.60 22.50 22.15
N PRO A 36 -6.26 23.34 22.96
CA PRO A 36 -7.13 22.89 24.05
C PRO A 36 -8.16 21.85 23.62
N TYR A 37 -8.89 22.11 22.54
CA TYR A 37 -9.85 21.17 21.94
C TYR A 37 -9.30 19.74 21.74
N TYR A 38 -8.09 19.61 21.17
CA TYR A 38 -7.51 18.29 20.90
C TYR A 38 -6.94 17.64 22.16
N ARG A 39 -6.48 18.46 23.12
CA ARG A 39 -5.97 17.99 24.41
C ARG A 39 -7.09 17.44 25.28
N GLU A 40 -8.23 18.13 25.37
CA GLU A 40 -9.42 17.68 26.11
C GLU A 40 -10.09 16.48 25.43
N LYS A 41 -10.18 16.47 24.10
CA LYS A 41 -10.87 15.40 23.37
C LYS A 41 -10.06 14.10 23.28
N TYR A 42 -8.73 14.21 23.11
CA TYR A 42 -7.83 13.07 22.93
C TYR A 42 -6.79 13.07 24.05
N GLU A 43 -7.10 12.36 25.14
CA GLU A 43 -6.22 12.19 26.30
C GLU A 43 -5.64 10.78 26.39
N GLY A 44 -4.42 10.69 26.95
CA GLY A 44 -3.73 9.43 27.22
C GLY A 44 -3.70 8.46 26.03
N ILE A 45 -4.29 7.28 26.21
CA ILE A 45 -4.36 6.20 25.22
C ILE A 45 -5.04 6.63 23.92
N LYS A 46 -6.00 7.57 23.97
CA LYS A 46 -6.68 8.06 22.76
C LYS A 46 -5.71 8.72 21.78
N ARG A 47 -4.65 9.38 22.28
CA ARG A 47 -3.61 9.98 21.42
C ARG A 47 -2.74 8.94 20.75
N ILE A 48 -2.35 7.91 21.49
CA ILE A 48 -1.57 6.79 20.95
C ILE A 48 -2.40 6.10 19.86
N LYS A 49 -3.69 5.86 20.10
CA LYS A 49 -4.60 5.32 19.09
C LYS A 49 -4.67 6.22 17.85
N SER A 50 -4.81 7.53 18.01
CA SER A 50 -4.79 8.48 16.89
C SER A 50 -3.47 8.48 16.12
N PHE A 51 -2.33 8.32 16.80
CA PHE A 51 -1.02 8.17 16.16
C PHE A 51 -0.94 6.89 15.34
N ILE A 52 -1.36 5.74 15.90
CA ILE A 52 -1.40 4.46 15.18
C ILE A 52 -2.33 4.56 13.97
N SER A 53 -3.51 5.16 14.12
CA SER A 53 -4.42 5.40 13.00
C SER A 53 -3.82 6.31 11.93
N TRP A 54 -3.10 7.36 12.32
CA TRP A 54 -2.39 8.23 11.38
C TRP A 54 -1.29 7.47 10.64
N LEU A 55 -0.48 6.68 11.35
CA LEU A 55 0.58 5.87 10.75
C LEU A 55 -0.01 4.84 9.78
N TRP A 56 -1.08 4.14 10.18
CA TRP A 56 -1.79 3.22 9.32
C TRP A 56 -2.32 3.92 8.06
N PHE A 57 -2.95 5.09 8.21
CA PHE A 57 -3.40 5.89 7.08
C PHE A 57 -2.25 6.25 6.13
N LYS A 58 -1.08 6.63 6.65
CA LYS A 58 0.12 6.91 5.84
C LYS A 58 0.61 5.69 5.07
N ILE A 59 0.59 4.51 5.71
CA ILE A 59 0.94 3.25 5.05
C ILE A 59 -0.02 2.96 3.89
N GLN A 60 -1.33 3.05 4.13
CA GLN A 60 -2.37 2.85 3.12
C GLN A 60 -2.27 3.88 1.97
N GLU A 61 -1.98 5.14 2.29
CA GLU A 61 -1.73 6.23 1.33
C GLU A 61 -0.52 5.93 0.44
N SER A 62 0.49 5.25 0.98
CA SER A 62 1.72 4.90 0.26
C SER A 62 1.56 3.65 -0.60
N ILE A 63 1.06 2.54 -0.03
CA ILE A 63 1.00 1.23 -0.70
C ILE A 63 0.04 1.27 -1.90
N TRP A 64 -1.14 1.86 -1.76
CA TRP A 64 -2.13 1.86 -2.86
C TRP A 64 -3.00 3.13 -2.92
N GLY A 65 -2.58 4.20 -2.24
CA GLY A 65 -3.28 5.48 -2.27
C GLY A 65 -4.66 5.46 -1.64
N ASN A 66 -4.84 4.76 -0.50
CA ASN A 66 -6.13 4.64 0.20
C ASN A 66 -7.28 4.09 -0.66
N GLY A 67 -6.95 3.28 -1.66
CA GLY A 67 -7.92 2.65 -2.58
C GLY A 67 -8.16 3.44 -3.86
N GLU A 68 -7.45 4.55 -4.05
CA GLU A 68 -7.69 5.49 -5.15
C GLU A 68 -6.64 5.42 -6.26
N SER A 69 -5.46 4.82 -6.01
CA SER A 69 -4.33 4.90 -6.94
C SER A 69 -3.81 3.53 -7.35
N LEU A 70 -4.19 3.12 -8.57
CA LEU A 70 -3.64 1.94 -9.22
C LEU A 70 -2.14 2.08 -9.49
N SER A 71 -1.67 3.28 -9.85
CA SER A 71 -0.26 3.53 -10.12
C SER A 71 0.62 3.34 -8.88
N LYS A 72 0.18 3.81 -7.70
CA LYS A 72 0.88 3.55 -6.43
C LYS A 72 0.94 2.06 -6.10
N LEU A 73 -0.13 1.32 -6.36
CA LEU A 73 -0.13 -0.13 -6.17
C LEU A 73 0.89 -0.83 -7.09
N LEU A 74 0.94 -0.44 -8.37
CA LEU A 74 1.94 -0.98 -9.31
C LEU A 74 3.37 -0.67 -8.85
N ILE A 75 3.65 0.56 -8.44
CA ILE A 75 4.96 0.96 -7.90
C ILE A 75 5.31 0.12 -6.67
N THR A 76 4.36 -0.09 -5.76
CA THR A 76 4.55 -0.96 -4.59
C THR A 76 4.91 -2.40 -5.01
N CYS A 77 4.22 -2.97 -5.99
CA CYS A 77 4.56 -4.29 -6.52
C CYS A 77 6.00 -4.33 -7.08
N PHE A 78 6.41 -3.30 -7.82
CA PHE A 78 7.80 -3.19 -8.30
C PHE A 78 8.80 -3.07 -7.15
N CYS A 79 8.51 -2.27 -6.13
CA CYS A 79 9.36 -2.15 -4.94
C CYS A 79 9.47 -3.49 -4.18
N LEU A 80 8.38 -4.25 -4.07
CA LEU A 80 8.39 -5.57 -3.45
C LEU A 80 9.24 -6.57 -4.26
N LEU A 81 9.07 -6.61 -5.59
CA LEU A 81 9.89 -7.44 -6.46
C LEU A 81 11.37 -7.07 -6.36
N PHE A 82 11.69 -5.78 -6.33
CA PHE A 82 13.05 -5.30 -6.15
C PHE A 82 13.61 -5.70 -4.78
N LEU A 83 12.84 -5.56 -3.69
CA LEU A 83 13.24 -6.00 -2.36
C LEU A 83 13.49 -7.51 -2.31
N MET A 84 12.60 -8.31 -2.90
CA MET A 84 12.76 -9.76 -2.97
C MET A 84 14.00 -10.16 -3.78
N THR A 85 14.27 -9.44 -4.87
CA THR A 85 15.49 -9.60 -5.66
C THR A 85 16.74 -9.30 -4.81
N LEU A 86 16.75 -8.21 -4.04
CA LEU A 86 17.83 -7.89 -3.10
C LEU A 86 18.03 -8.97 -2.04
N ILE A 87 16.94 -9.48 -1.47
CA ILE A 87 17.01 -10.54 -0.47
C ILE A 87 17.57 -11.83 -1.08
N ASP A 88 17.11 -12.19 -2.28
CA ASP A 88 17.61 -13.33 -3.03
C ASP A 88 19.15 -13.27 -3.18
N GLY A 89 19.61 -12.12 -3.66
CA GLY A 89 21.01 -11.86 -3.91
C GLY A 89 21.94 -11.74 -2.72
N LEU A 90 21.42 -11.38 -1.56
CA LEU A 90 22.22 -11.23 -0.35
C LEU A 90 22.28 -12.52 0.47
N LEU A 91 21.25 -13.38 0.36
CA LEU A 91 21.10 -14.54 1.22
C LEU A 91 21.29 -15.89 0.52
N PHE A 92 21.06 -15.96 -0.80
CA PHE A 92 21.00 -17.24 -1.52
C PHE A 92 21.98 -17.36 -2.69
N ASN A 93 22.48 -16.25 -3.24
CA ASN A 93 23.39 -16.24 -4.40
C ASN A 93 24.60 -15.31 -4.15
N ASP A 94 25.77 -15.65 -4.68
CA ASP A 94 26.95 -14.76 -4.66
C ASP A 94 26.83 -13.74 -5.81
N TRP A 95 26.39 -12.52 -5.48
CA TRP A 95 25.95 -11.56 -6.49
C TRP A 95 27.07 -10.89 -7.30
N SER A 96 27.00 -11.08 -8.63
CA SER A 96 27.64 -10.22 -9.63
C SER A 96 26.61 -9.27 -10.26
N ILE A 97 26.99 -8.00 -10.48
CA ILE A 97 26.14 -6.97 -11.11
C ILE A 97 25.59 -7.40 -12.49
N ARG A 98 26.32 -8.26 -13.21
CA ARG A 98 25.90 -8.80 -14.51
C ARG A 98 24.70 -9.74 -14.43
N GLU A 99 24.46 -10.33 -13.27
CA GLU A 99 23.41 -11.33 -13.07
C GLU A 99 22.12 -10.75 -12.50
N PHE A 100 22.12 -9.45 -12.15
CA PHE A 100 20.97 -8.78 -11.56
C PHE A 100 19.68 -8.90 -12.41
N LEU A 101 19.78 -8.80 -13.74
CA LEU A 101 18.63 -8.96 -14.64
C LEU A 101 18.09 -10.40 -14.67
N ILE A 102 18.98 -11.39 -14.53
CA ILE A 102 18.62 -12.81 -14.48
C ILE A 102 17.87 -13.08 -13.18
N VAL A 103 18.36 -12.55 -12.08
CA VAL A 103 17.76 -12.70 -10.75
C VAL A 103 16.39 -12.00 -10.67
N ILE A 104 16.24 -10.81 -11.26
CA ILE A 104 14.91 -10.16 -11.38
C ILE A 104 13.94 -11.06 -12.16
N LYS A 105 14.37 -11.62 -13.29
CA LYS A 105 13.49 -12.47 -14.12
C LYS A 105 13.09 -13.75 -13.38
N SER A 106 14.02 -14.37 -12.68
CA SER A 106 13.80 -15.53 -11.82
C SER A 106 12.81 -15.20 -10.69
N MET A 107 13.04 -14.08 -9.99
CA MET A 107 12.19 -13.64 -8.89
C MET A 107 10.77 -13.29 -9.35
N LEU A 108 10.63 -12.68 -10.54
CA LEU A 108 9.33 -12.42 -11.14
C LEU A 108 8.59 -13.72 -11.48
N SER A 109 9.30 -14.70 -12.05
CA SER A 109 8.73 -16.01 -12.39
C SER A 109 8.30 -16.78 -11.15
N THR A 110 9.11 -16.72 -10.08
CA THR A 110 8.78 -17.26 -8.75
C THR A 110 7.57 -16.57 -8.14
N PHE A 111 7.54 -15.23 -8.15
CA PHE A 111 6.45 -14.44 -7.62
C PHE A 111 5.13 -14.77 -8.33
N LEU A 112 5.16 -14.90 -9.66
CA LEU A 112 3.98 -15.29 -10.44
C LEU A 112 3.62 -16.78 -10.27
N GLY A 113 4.51 -17.60 -9.73
CA GLY A 113 4.32 -19.04 -9.54
C GLY A 113 4.49 -19.85 -10.83
N ILE A 114 5.29 -19.34 -11.77
CA ILE A 114 5.62 -20.01 -13.04
C ILE A 114 6.74 -21.04 -12.81
N GLU A 115 7.75 -20.65 -12.03
CA GLU A 115 8.91 -21.47 -11.72
C GLU A 115 8.96 -21.73 -10.20
N ASN A 116 9.34 -22.96 -9.84
CA ASN A 116 9.58 -23.34 -8.45
C ASN A 116 11.09 -23.41 -8.23
N HIS A 117 11.59 -22.58 -7.32
CA HIS A 117 12.98 -22.60 -6.89
C HIS A 117 13.08 -23.22 -5.49
N ASP A 118 14.24 -23.79 -5.19
CA ASP A 118 14.56 -24.41 -3.89
C ASP A 118 14.81 -23.37 -2.79
N TYR A 119 13.83 -22.51 -2.55
CA TYR A 119 13.83 -21.59 -1.43
C TYR A 119 13.25 -22.23 -0.17
N PRO A 120 13.65 -21.76 1.03
CA PRO A 120 12.99 -22.17 2.27
C PRO A 120 11.48 -21.95 2.22
N ASN A 121 10.71 -22.93 2.70
CA ASN A 121 9.24 -22.89 2.70
C ASN A 121 8.66 -21.62 3.33
N LEU A 122 9.31 -21.07 4.36
CA LEU A 122 8.90 -19.82 5.00
C LEU A 122 8.99 -18.63 4.04
N TYR A 123 10.06 -18.54 3.24
CA TYR A 123 10.25 -17.48 2.26
C TYR A 123 9.19 -17.56 1.15
N LEU A 124 8.96 -18.76 0.62
CA LEU A 124 7.89 -19.03 -0.37
C LEU A 124 6.50 -18.68 0.19
N SER A 125 6.24 -18.99 1.47
CA SER A 125 4.98 -18.66 2.13
C SER A 125 4.76 -17.15 2.23
N ILE A 126 5.80 -16.39 2.59
CA ILE A 126 5.76 -14.92 2.65
C ILE A 126 5.48 -14.34 1.26
N ILE A 127 6.17 -14.83 0.22
CA ILE A 127 5.92 -14.43 -1.18
C ILE A 127 4.46 -14.67 -1.56
N ALA A 128 3.92 -15.85 -1.24
CA ALA A 128 2.54 -16.20 -1.53
C ALA A 128 1.54 -15.28 -0.82
N ILE A 129 1.76 -14.96 0.46
CA ILE A 129 0.93 -14.03 1.22
C ILE A 129 0.96 -12.63 0.57
N CYS A 130 2.14 -12.12 0.27
CA CYS A 130 2.30 -10.82 -0.41
C CYS A 130 1.57 -10.80 -1.76
N LYS A 131 1.66 -11.88 -2.54
CA LYS A 131 0.94 -12.04 -3.81
C LYS A 131 -0.57 -11.97 -3.63
N PHE A 132 -1.13 -12.74 -2.70
CA PHE A 132 -2.58 -12.77 -2.48
C PHE A 132 -3.13 -11.43 -1.97
N ILE A 133 -2.40 -10.78 -1.05
CA ILE A 133 -2.75 -9.43 -0.59
C ILE A 133 -2.68 -8.46 -1.77
N GLY A 134 -1.59 -8.47 -2.55
CA GLY A 134 -1.43 -7.60 -3.72
C GLY A 134 -2.55 -7.77 -4.74
N PHE A 135 -2.91 -9.01 -5.06
CA PHE A 135 -4.03 -9.32 -5.96
C PHE A 135 -5.37 -8.84 -5.40
N SER A 136 -5.61 -9.03 -4.10
CA SER A 136 -6.85 -8.57 -3.45
C SER A 136 -7.00 -7.05 -3.49
N LEU A 137 -5.90 -6.32 -3.25
CA LEU A 137 -5.86 -4.86 -3.34
C LEU A 137 -6.05 -4.37 -4.78
N PHE A 138 -5.42 -5.05 -5.75
CA PHE A 138 -5.59 -4.77 -7.17
C PHE A 138 -7.06 -4.90 -7.58
N MET A 139 -7.70 -6.02 -7.21
CA MET A 139 -9.12 -6.24 -7.47
C MET A 139 -10.00 -5.19 -6.80
N SER A 140 -9.72 -4.83 -5.54
CA SER A 140 -10.47 -3.78 -4.84
C SER A 140 -10.42 -2.43 -5.56
N VAL A 141 -9.25 -2.02 -6.05
CA VAL A 141 -9.08 -0.76 -6.79
C VAL A 141 -9.78 -0.83 -8.15
N LEU A 142 -9.67 -1.96 -8.85
CA LEU A 142 -10.34 -2.15 -10.15
C LEU A 142 -11.87 -2.08 -10.03
N ILE A 143 -12.47 -2.83 -9.10
CA ILE A 143 -13.92 -2.85 -8.89
C ILE A 143 -14.41 -1.43 -8.56
N LYS A 144 -13.71 -0.71 -7.70
CA LYS A 144 -14.04 0.68 -7.34
C LYS A 144 -14.00 1.60 -8.56
N LYS A 145 -13.02 1.44 -9.44
CA LYS A 145 -12.87 2.24 -10.66
C LYS A 145 -13.94 1.93 -11.70
N ILE A 146 -14.36 0.67 -11.80
CA ILE A 146 -15.46 0.25 -12.70
C ILE A 146 -16.79 0.79 -12.19
N ASN A 147 -17.11 0.63 -10.89
CA ASN A 147 -18.38 1.08 -10.32
C ASN A 147 -18.59 2.61 -10.31
N ARG A 148 -17.54 3.39 -10.59
CA ARG A 148 -17.60 4.86 -10.69
C ARG A 148 -17.75 5.37 -12.13
N ARG A 149 -17.59 4.51 -13.12
CA ARG A 149 -17.87 4.80 -14.54
C ARG A 149 -19.31 4.45 -14.85
#